data_AF-A0A7X6Y4M7-F1
#
_entry.id   AF-A0A7X6Y4M7-F1
#
_cell.length_a   1.000
_cell.length_b   1.000
_cell.length_c   1.000
_cell.angle_alpha   90.00
_cell.angle_beta   90.00
_cell.angle_gamma   90.00
#
_symmetry.space_group_name_H-M   'P 1'
#
loop_
_entity.id
_entity.type
_entity.pdbx_description
1 polymer ?
#
loop_
_entity_poly.entity_id
_entity_poly.type
_entity_poly.pdbx_seq_one_letter_code
_entity_poly.pdbx_strand_id
1 'polypeptide(L)'
;MKKGIIKPAKVDPGTGYRYYTAEQVQTLNALLELKMLGFSLSEIKEIISGGVDENSFMAALRRKRLAWQDAISSAKNKINAIDKITERIIKSGKAIRLQELSDEQRAWFLARMVCVEDLCGKSVLSEALWL
;
A
#
# COMPACT_ATOMS: atom_id res chain seq x y z
N MET A 1 -10.35 26.64 1.79
CA MET A 1 -11.41 25.73 2.28
C MET A 1 -11.13 24.30 1.80
N LYS A 2 -10.97 23.33 2.70
CA LYS A 2 -10.84 21.91 2.33
C LYS A 2 -12.13 21.45 1.62
N LYS A 3 -12.05 21.12 0.32
CA LYS A 3 -13.16 20.54 -0.44
C LYS A 3 -13.41 19.12 0.05
N GLY A 4 -14.32 18.96 1.02
CA GLY A 4 -14.84 17.64 1.40
C GLY A 4 -15.74 17.07 0.30
N ILE A 5 -15.70 15.76 0.09
CA ILE A 5 -16.58 15.06 -0.89
C ILE A 5 -18.05 15.21 -0.48
N ILE A 6 -18.34 15.22 0.82
CA ILE A 6 -19.68 15.42 1.38
C ILE A 6 -19.71 16.73 2.16
N LYS A 7 -20.64 17.61 1.81
CA LYS A 7 -20.89 18.85 2.55
C LYS A 7 -21.79 18.55 3.75
N PRO A 8 -21.49 19.04 4.96
CA PRO A 8 -22.39 18.88 6.10
C PRO A 8 -23.72 19.57 5.82
N ALA A 9 -24.82 19.00 6.33
CA ALA A 9 -26.16 19.59 6.20
C ALA A 9 -26.27 20.92 6.97
N LYS A 10 -25.58 21.03 8.12
CA LYS A 10 -25.50 22.27 8.89
C LYS A 10 -24.13 22.39 9.54
N VAL A 11 -23.62 23.61 9.60
CA VAL A 11 -22.47 23.96 10.44
C VAL A 11 -22.96 24.92 11.50
N ASP A 12 -22.66 24.62 12.77
CA ASP A 12 -22.93 25.52 13.87
C ASP A 12 -22.03 26.77 13.76
N PRO A 13 -22.59 27.99 13.70
CA PRO A 13 -21.81 29.20 13.49
C PRO A 13 -21.01 29.64 14.73
N GLY A 14 -21.38 29.19 15.94
CA GLY A 14 -20.69 29.55 17.18
C GLY A 14 -19.54 28.61 17.54
N THR A 15 -19.65 27.33 17.19
CA THR A 15 -18.69 26.27 17.55
C THR A 15 -17.96 25.68 16.35
N GLY A 16 -18.47 25.86 15.14
CA GLY A 16 -17.97 25.21 13.93
C GLY A 16 -18.34 23.72 13.82
N TYR A 17 -19.19 23.20 14.72
CA TYR A 17 -19.59 21.79 14.72
C TYR A 17 -20.40 21.44 13.47
N ARG A 18 -20.16 20.24 12.90
CA ARG A 18 -20.79 19.80 11.65
C ARG A 18 -21.86 18.76 11.91
N TYR A 19 -23.06 19.04 11.44
CA TYR A 19 -24.19 18.12 11.50
C TYR A 19 -24.42 17.49 10.12
N TYR A 20 -24.62 16.17 10.13
CA TYR A 20 -24.87 15.36 8.95
C TYR A 20 -26.24 14.68 9.09
N THR A 21 -26.97 14.55 7.99
CA THR A 21 -28.20 13.74 7.96
C THR A 21 -27.87 12.25 7.96
N ALA A 22 -28.86 11.41 8.27
CA ALA A 22 -28.70 9.95 8.19
C ALA A 22 -28.26 9.48 6.79
N GLU A 23 -28.81 10.08 5.73
CA GLU A 23 -28.44 9.81 4.33
C GLU A 23 -26.98 10.19 4.03
N GLN A 24 -26.51 11.33 4.57
CA GLN A 24 -25.11 11.74 4.43
C GLN A 24 -24.16 10.79 5.17
N VAL A 25 -24.59 10.23 6.30
CA VAL A 25 -23.82 9.20 7.03
C VAL A 25 -23.72 7.92 6.20
N GLN A 26 -24.79 7.47 5.55
CA GLN A 26 -24.73 6.31 4.64
C GLN A 26 -23.76 6.54 3.49
N THR A 27 -23.79 7.72 2.88
CA THR A 27 -22.86 8.11 1.81
C THR A 27 -21.41 8.17 2.32
N LEU A 28 -21.21 8.63 3.55
CA LEU A 28 -19.89 8.66 4.19
C LEU A 28 -19.34 7.25 4.43
N ASN A 29 -20.20 6.31 4.86
CA ASN A 29 -19.81 4.91 5.04
C ASN A 29 -19.37 4.29 3.71
N ALA A 30 -20.14 4.50 2.64
CA ALA A 30 -19.76 4.04 1.29
C ALA A 30 -18.43 4.65 0.81
N LEU A 31 -18.20 5.93 1.08
CA LEU A 31 -16.92 6.60 0.79
C LEU A 31 -15.76 5.93 1.53
N LEU A 32 -15.93 5.63 2.82
CA LEU A 32 -14.89 5.00 3.64
C LEU A 32 -14.58 3.59 3.13
N GLU A 33 -15.60 2.79 2.81
CA GLU A 33 -15.43 1.45 2.24
C GLU A 33 -14.69 1.48 0.91
N LEU A 34 -15.12 2.32 -0.04
CA LEU A 34 -14.42 2.48 -1.32
C LEU A 34 -12.98 2.95 -1.11
N LYS A 35 -12.74 3.84 -0.14
CA LYS A 35 -11.37 4.29 0.16
C LYS A 35 -10.50 3.13 0.66
N MET A 36 -11.02 2.28 1.54
CA MET A 36 -10.33 1.09 2.03
C MET A 36 -10.07 0.06 0.91
N LEU A 37 -10.97 -0.04 -0.07
CA LEU A 37 -10.81 -0.89 -1.25
C LEU A 37 -9.75 -0.38 -2.25
N GLY A 38 -9.17 0.81 -2.01
CA GLY A 38 -8.11 1.37 -2.84
C GLY A 38 -8.61 2.32 -3.95
N PHE A 39 -9.84 2.83 -3.84
CA PHE A 39 -10.30 3.91 -4.70
C PHE A 39 -9.69 5.26 -4.29
N SER A 40 -9.39 6.08 -5.30
CA SER A 40 -8.95 7.46 -5.13
C SER A 40 -10.13 8.37 -4.78
N LEU A 41 -9.85 9.54 -4.18
CA LEU A 41 -10.90 10.49 -3.83
C LEU A 41 -11.64 11.05 -5.05
N SER A 42 -10.98 11.12 -6.21
CA SER A 42 -11.61 11.52 -7.48
C SER A 42 -12.58 10.45 -7.99
N GLU A 43 -12.16 9.17 -8.03
CA GLU A 43 -13.03 8.06 -8.42
C GLU A 43 -14.26 7.97 -7.51
N ILE A 44 -14.06 8.09 -6.20
CA ILE A 44 -15.18 8.03 -5.23
C ILE A 44 -16.15 9.19 -5.44
N LYS A 45 -15.65 10.38 -5.75
CA LYS A 45 -16.50 11.55 -6.02
C LYS A 45 -17.36 11.32 -7.26
N GLU A 46 -16.80 10.77 -8.34
CA GLU A 46 -17.55 10.46 -9.57
C GLU A 46 -18.66 9.44 -9.30
N ILE A 47 -18.34 8.36 -8.57
CA ILE A 47 -19.30 7.31 -8.18
C ILE A 47 -20.45 7.91 -7.36
N ILE A 48 -20.15 8.66 -6.29
CA ILE A 48 -21.16 9.26 -5.41
C ILE A 48 -22.01 10.30 -6.15
N SER A 49 -21.44 11.00 -7.14
CA SER A 49 -22.18 11.98 -7.95
C SER A 49 -23.06 11.36 -9.04
N GLY A 50 -23.09 10.02 -9.16
CA GLY A 50 -23.83 9.33 -10.22
C GLY A 50 -23.21 9.46 -11.61
N GLY A 51 -21.94 9.86 -11.70
CA GLY A 51 -21.21 10.03 -12.97
C GLY A 51 -20.66 8.73 -13.55
N VAL A 52 -20.96 7.58 -12.93
CA VAL A 52 -20.44 6.27 -13.28
C VAL A 52 -21.63 5.32 -13.47
N ASP A 53 -21.76 4.77 -14.68
CA ASP A 53 -22.74 3.72 -14.94
C ASP A 53 -22.33 2.38 -14.31
N GLU A 54 -23.28 1.44 -14.28
CA GLU A 54 -23.08 0.12 -13.66
C GLU A 54 -21.87 -0.63 -14.25
N ASN A 55 -21.73 -0.61 -15.59
CA ASN A 55 -20.64 -1.30 -16.28
C ASN A 55 -19.27 -0.73 -15.91
N SER A 56 -19.17 0.60 -15.84
CA SER A 56 -17.96 1.34 -15.48
C SER A 56 -17.59 1.10 -14.02
N PHE A 57 -18.58 1.06 -13.13
CA PHE A 57 -18.36 0.73 -11.72
C PHE A 57 -17.86 -0.71 -11.55
N MET A 58 -18.49 -1.67 -12.23
CA MET A 58 -18.06 -3.08 -12.23
C MET A 58 -16.65 -3.25 -12.80
N ALA A 59 -16.31 -2.52 -13.86
CA ALA A 59 -14.95 -2.51 -14.40
C ALA A 59 -13.94 -1.94 -13.39
N ALA A 60 -14.30 -0.87 -12.67
CA ALA A 60 -13.44 -0.29 -11.63
C ALA A 60 -13.20 -1.27 -10.48
N LEU A 61 -14.23 -1.96 -10.00
CA LEU A 61 -14.11 -3.01 -8.98
C LEU A 61 -13.18 -4.15 -9.43
N ARG A 62 -13.31 -4.61 -10.69
CA ARG A 62 -12.40 -5.62 -11.26
C ARG A 62 -10.96 -5.15 -11.29
N ARG A 63 -10.70 -3.89 -11.67
CA ARG A 63 -9.34 -3.31 -11.64
C ARG A 63 -8.77 -3.28 -10.23
N LYS A 64 -9.53 -2.85 -9.22
CA LYS A 64 -9.07 -2.86 -7.83
C LYS A 64 -8.79 -4.27 -7.32
N ARG A 65 -9.64 -5.24 -7.68
CA ARG A 65 -9.41 -6.66 -7.37
C ARG A 65 -8.10 -7.16 -7.95
N LEU A 66 -7.83 -6.91 -9.24
CA LEU A 66 -6.57 -7.32 -9.89
C LEU A 66 -5.36 -6.66 -9.21
N ALA A 67 -5.43 -5.36 -8.93
CA ALA A 67 -4.35 -4.66 -8.23
C ALA A 67 -4.02 -5.29 -6.86
N TRP A 68 -5.03 -5.70 -6.09
CA TRP A 68 -4.81 -6.41 -4.83
C TRP A 68 -4.29 -7.83 -5.02
N GLN A 69 -4.68 -8.53 -6.08
CA GLN A 69 -4.11 -9.84 -6.42
C GLN A 69 -2.61 -9.72 -6.75
N ASP A 70 -2.22 -8.69 -7.50
CA ASP A 70 -0.83 -8.39 -7.81
C ASP A 70 -0.04 -8.00 -6.55
N ALA A 71 -0.65 -7.22 -5.65
CA ALA A 71 -0.07 -6.89 -4.35
C ALA A 71 0.15 -8.14 -3.49
N ILE A 72 -0.82 -9.07 -3.46
CA ILE A 72 -0.70 -10.36 -2.77
C ILE A 72 0.44 -11.18 -3.38
N SER A 73 0.51 -11.29 -4.71
CA SER A 73 1.58 -12.01 -5.40
C SER A 73 2.96 -11.43 -5.07
N SER A 74 3.09 -10.10 -5.11
CA SER A 74 4.30 -9.40 -4.74
C SER A 74 4.69 -9.61 -3.28
N ALA A 75 3.71 -9.58 -2.36
CA ALA A 75 3.93 -9.84 -0.94
C ALA A 75 4.39 -11.29 -0.70
N LYS A 76 3.79 -12.27 -1.39
CA LYS A 76 4.21 -13.68 -1.33
C LYS A 76 5.64 -13.86 -1.81
N ASN A 77 6.04 -13.18 -2.89
CA ASN A 77 7.42 -13.22 -3.37
C ASN A 77 8.40 -12.66 -2.34
N LYS A 78 8.03 -11.57 -1.66
CA LYS A 78 8.84 -10.98 -0.57
C LYS A 78 8.96 -11.94 0.63
N ILE A 79 7.86 -12.59 1.03
CA ILE A 79 7.87 -13.59 2.12
C ILE A 79 8.82 -14.74 1.76
N ASN A 80 8.67 -15.32 0.56
CA ASN A 80 9.53 -16.41 0.10
C ASN A 80 11.02 -15.99 0.06
N ALA A 81 11.32 -14.75 -0.30
CA ALA A 81 12.69 -14.24 -0.25
C ALA A 81 13.23 -14.19 1.19
N ILE A 82 12.43 -13.72 2.14
CA ILE A 82 12.77 -13.71 3.58
C ILE A 82 13.02 -15.13 4.08
N ASP A 83 12.15 -16.08 3.72
CA ASP A 83 12.28 -17.48 4.13
C ASP A 83 13.59 -18.10 3.60
N LYS A 84 13.89 -17.90 2.30
CA LYS A 84 15.16 -18.35 1.68
C LYS A 84 16.38 -17.77 2.39
N ILE A 85 16.36 -16.48 2.74
CA ILE A 85 17.47 -15.84 3.47
C ILE A 85 17.61 -16.46 4.87
N THR A 86 16.50 -16.63 5.57
CA THR A 86 16.45 -17.23 6.91
C THR A 86 17.02 -18.65 6.90
N GLU A 87 16.62 -19.49 5.95
CA GLU A 87 17.16 -20.83 5.78
C GLU A 87 18.68 -20.85 5.56
N ARG A 88 19.20 -19.94 4.73
CA ARG A 88 20.65 -19.84 4.48
C ARG A 88 21.42 -19.46 5.74
N ILE A 89 20.88 -18.51 6.52
CA ILE A 89 21.49 -18.10 7.78
C ILE A 89 21.56 -19.28 8.74
N ILE A 90 20.44 -20.01 8.92
CA ILE A 90 20.39 -21.21 9.78
C ILE A 90 21.38 -22.28 9.30
N LYS A 91 21.38 -22.62 8.00
CA LYS A 91 22.28 -23.62 7.41
C LYS A 91 23.76 -23.24 7.52
N SER A 92 24.08 -21.94 7.50
CA SER A 92 25.47 -21.49 7.63
C SER A 92 26.07 -21.78 9.00
N GLY A 93 25.24 -22.03 10.03
CA GLY A 93 25.65 -22.40 11.39
C GLY A 93 26.48 -21.34 12.12
N LYS A 94 26.73 -20.17 11.50
CA LYS A 94 27.52 -19.10 12.08
C LYS A 94 26.60 -18.19 12.90
N ALA A 95 26.89 -18.03 14.18
CA ALA A 95 26.37 -16.93 14.99
C ALA A 95 27.05 -15.63 14.53
N ILE A 96 26.52 -15.03 13.46
CA ILE A 96 27.15 -13.87 12.84
C ILE A 96 26.73 -12.63 13.61
N ARG A 97 27.69 -12.05 14.31
CA ARG A 97 27.53 -10.74 14.95
C ARG A 97 27.85 -9.68 13.92
N LEU A 98 26.84 -9.28 13.15
CA LEU A 98 26.97 -8.25 12.10
C LEU A 98 27.65 -6.97 12.62
N GLN A 99 27.39 -6.62 13.87
CA GLN A 99 27.97 -5.47 14.57
C GLN A 99 29.49 -5.54 14.80
N GLU A 100 30.10 -6.71 14.70
CA GLU A 100 31.55 -6.92 14.90
C GLU A 100 32.31 -7.00 13.57
N LEU A 101 31.62 -6.98 12.43
CA LEU A 101 32.22 -7.03 11.10
C LEU A 101 32.59 -5.62 10.61
N SER A 102 33.75 -5.49 9.97
CA SER A 102 34.10 -4.28 9.20
C SER A 102 33.12 -4.04 8.05
N ASP A 103 33.07 -2.82 7.53
CA ASP A 103 32.15 -2.42 6.46
C ASP A 103 32.30 -3.31 5.21
N GLU A 104 33.54 -3.61 4.82
CA GLU A 104 33.84 -4.47 3.68
C GLU A 104 33.38 -5.92 3.91
N GLN A 105 33.61 -6.45 5.12
CA GLN A 105 33.17 -7.79 5.50
C GLN A 105 31.64 -7.89 5.58
N ARG A 106 30.96 -6.84 6.06
CA ARG A 106 29.50 -6.74 6.08
C ARG A 106 28.93 -6.70 4.67
N ALA A 107 29.48 -5.86 3.79
CA ALA A 107 29.04 -5.74 2.41
C ALA A 107 29.18 -7.08 1.66
N TRP A 108 30.35 -7.73 1.80
CA TRP A 108 30.58 -9.06 1.22
C TRP A 108 29.62 -10.11 1.77
N PHE A 109 29.37 -10.10 3.08
CA PHE A 109 28.45 -11.02 3.73
C PHE A 109 27.01 -10.85 3.23
N LEU A 110 26.52 -9.62 3.15
CA LEU A 110 25.18 -9.29 2.66
C LEU A 110 25.02 -9.68 1.19
N ALA A 111 26.01 -9.39 0.35
CA ALA A 111 25.99 -9.81 -1.06
C ALA A 111 25.88 -11.34 -1.20
N ARG A 112 26.61 -12.10 -0.38
CA ARG A 112 26.59 -13.57 -0.48
C ARG A 112 25.35 -14.22 0.10
N MET A 113 24.77 -13.67 1.17
CA MET A 113 23.64 -14.29 1.87
C MET A 113 22.28 -13.79 1.39
N VAL A 114 22.15 -12.49 1.11
CA VAL A 114 20.88 -11.83 0.74
C VAL A 114 20.73 -11.71 -0.78
N CYS A 115 21.80 -11.36 -1.50
CA CYS A 115 21.77 -11.16 -2.95
C CYS A 115 22.13 -12.45 -3.71
N VAL A 116 21.23 -13.42 -3.75
CA VAL A 116 21.31 -14.50 -4.76
C VAL A 116 20.16 -14.31 -5.73
N GLU A 117 20.48 -13.59 -6.80
CA GLU A 117 19.89 -13.56 -8.17
C GLU A 117 18.37 -13.53 -8.41
N ASP A 118 17.50 -13.52 -7.41
CA ASP A 118 16.05 -13.73 -7.65
C ASP A 118 15.13 -12.68 -7.02
N LEU A 119 15.59 -11.43 -7.01
CA LEU A 119 14.71 -10.28 -6.82
C LEU A 119 14.85 -9.43 -8.07
N CYS A 120 13.71 -9.10 -8.69
CA CYS A 120 13.50 -8.30 -9.90
C CYS A 120 14.17 -6.90 -9.79
N GLY A 121 15.50 -6.87 -9.70
CA GLY A 121 16.28 -5.83 -9.05
C GLY A 121 16.95 -4.86 -10.01
N LYS A 122 16.38 -4.69 -11.20
CA LYS A 122 16.83 -3.62 -12.10
C LYS A 122 16.22 -2.26 -11.78
N SER A 123 15.10 -2.19 -11.05
CA SER A 123 14.42 -0.91 -10.75
C SER A 123 14.72 -0.31 -9.36
N VAL A 124 15.16 -1.10 -8.38
CA VAL A 124 15.34 -0.62 -7.00
C VAL A 124 16.70 0.06 -6.78
N LEU A 125 17.71 -0.26 -7.60
CA LEU A 125 19.07 0.27 -7.42
C LEU A 125 19.21 1.75 -7.77
N SER A 126 18.34 2.33 -8.61
CA SER A 126 18.44 3.75 -8.97
C SER A 126 18.07 4.71 -7.83
N GLU A 127 17.23 4.29 -6.88
CA GLU A 127 16.84 5.14 -5.74
C GLU A 127 17.86 5.11 -4.60
N ALA A 128 18.59 4.00 -4.42
CA ALA A 128 19.58 3.85 -3.35
C ALA A 128 20.91 4.58 -3.60
N LEU A 129 21.17 5.02 -4.84
CA LEU A 129 22.39 5.73 -5.23
C LEU A 129 22.35 7.25 -4.97
N TRP A 130 21.23 7.78 -4.47
CA TRP A 130 21.00 9.22 -4.26
C TRP A 130 20.58 9.60 -2.82
N LEU A 131 20.84 8.74 -1.83
CA LEU A 131 20.79 9.05 -0.39
C LEU A 131 22.20 9.11 0.17
#